data_AF-A0A0F4LL82-F1
#
_entry.id   AF-A0A0F4LL82-F1
#
_cell.length_a   1.000
_cell.length_b   1.000
_cell.length_c   1.000
_cell.angle_alpha   90.00
_cell.angle_beta   90.00
_cell.angle_gamma   90.00
#
_symmetry.space_group_name_H-M   'P 1'
#
loop_
_entity.id
_entity.type
_entity.pdbx_description
1 polymer ?
#
loop_
_entity_poly.entity_id
_entity_poly.type
_entity_poly.pdbx_seq_one_letter_code
_entity_poly.pdbx_strand_id
1 'polypeptide(L)'
;MLFSNTVNDNYKIINHRNVDKMIDVEFLQDLYSQVDLEINPVRFRNIISIYRDGIFQAYAPEKEWNFLQEYVGNKFLEKDRSFLIGLNHYIEFPKTELKKLLKSIAQRDLNSDSPKILCHTLIKLHFCALNEIYGINLVQIEEGLHYAIKKFLQSEQNFGTDAFNWLLGDSHSILTDAIELKVSLSEKKRKGLITNKEAEQIYTNQYGGLETAYGNFKEKNSNNEKEKQFVKDTNKDLLSTFTRILIGGSVGEIFSIFFSLLAVKLKAFGKVLKGIVGIFAHAPIIALIPLVILITPDTESSILLIISISSFLGTFDYNISIIRKISSWNKYYIALFYKRNIISDFVVSIPYFLHYLPTSISYSFSSSWTTVVTAEVLSGTTGVGFRLWQSFSILDFPQMIVYLIIIIGCGEIGRAFIDSIGYLVKKLKNV
;
A
#
# COMPACT_ATOMS: atom_id res chain seq x y z
N MET A 1 31.19 -25.70 8.33
CA MET A 1 30.03 -26.45 7.80
C MET A 1 29.56 -27.43 8.86
N LEU A 2 28.44 -27.14 9.51
CA LEU A 2 27.67 -28.09 10.33
C LEU A 2 26.25 -28.05 9.78
N PHE A 3 25.92 -29.02 8.93
CA PHE A 3 24.56 -29.22 8.43
C PHE A 3 23.77 -30.00 9.50
N SER A 4 23.20 -29.28 10.46
CA SER A 4 22.17 -29.82 11.35
C SER A 4 20.81 -29.60 10.69
N ASN A 5 20.02 -30.66 10.52
CA ASN A 5 18.68 -30.62 9.91
C ASN A 5 17.60 -29.99 10.81
N THR A 6 17.96 -29.53 12.01
CA THR A 6 17.09 -28.72 12.86
C THR A 6 17.96 -27.66 13.54
N VAL A 7 17.61 -26.39 13.35
CA VAL A 7 18.18 -25.32 14.16
C VAL A 7 17.54 -25.46 15.55
N ASN A 8 18.36 -25.74 16.55
CA ASN A 8 17.96 -26.00 17.93
C ASN A 8 17.09 -24.83 18.47
N ASP A 9 16.19 -25.08 19.44
CA ASP A 9 15.26 -24.08 20.03
C ASP A 9 15.94 -22.79 20.55
N ASN A 10 17.27 -22.80 20.68
CA ASN A 10 18.11 -21.70 21.18
C ASN A 10 18.53 -20.68 20.12
N TYR A 11 17.95 -20.68 18.93
CA TYR A 11 18.27 -19.77 17.83
C TYR A 11 17.02 -19.05 17.33
N LYS A 12 17.18 -17.78 17.00
CA LYS A 12 16.13 -16.92 16.44
C LYS A 12 16.41 -16.69 14.97
N ILE A 13 15.37 -16.76 14.14
CA ILE A 13 15.47 -16.37 12.75
C ILE A 13 15.68 -14.86 12.67
N ILE A 14 16.70 -14.46 11.91
CA ILE A 14 17.08 -13.06 11.68
C ILE A 14 16.97 -12.68 10.21
N ASN A 15 16.71 -13.64 9.33
CA ASN A 15 16.44 -13.40 7.92
C ASN A 15 15.66 -14.56 7.32
N HIS A 16 14.68 -14.25 6.47
CA HIS A 16 13.96 -15.21 5.66
C HIS A 16 13.57 -14.55 4.34
N ARG A 17 14.12 -15.01 3.21
CA ARG A 17 13.75 -14.46 1.90
C ARG A 17 13.96 -15.46 0.77
N ASN A 18 13.21 -15.26 -0.32
CA ASN A 18 13.47 -15.95 -1.56
C ASN A 18 14.72 -15.36 -2.22
N VAL A 19 15.58 -16.24 -2.71
CA VAL A 19 16.86 -15.91 -3.34
C VAL A 19 17.06 -16.87 -4.49
N ASP A 20 17.07 -16.34 -5.72
CA ASP A 20 17.14 -17.18 -6.92
C ASP A 20 18.56 -17.63 -7.26
N LYS A 21 19.56 -16.82 -6.90
CA LYS A 21 20.96 -17.01 -7.32
C LYS A 21 21.89 -17.18 -6.12
N MET A 22 22.87 -18.06 -6.28
CA MET A 22 23.87 -18.33 -5.23
C MET A 22 24.73 -17.10 -4.88
N ILE A 23 24.95 -16.20 -5.85
CA ILE A 23 25.69 -14.95 -5.59
C ILE A 23 24.95 -14.03 -4.63
N ASP A 24 23.62 -14.05 -4.65
CA ASP A 24 22.79 -13.27 -3.73
C ASP A 24 22.82 -13.90 -2.32
N VAL A 25 22.90 -15.24 -2.24
CA VAL A 25 23.10 -15.98 -0.98
C VAL A 25 24.45 -15.63 -0.36
N GLU A 26 25.51 -15.61 -1.17
CA GLU A 26 26.86 -15.22 -0.76
C GLU A 26 26.87 -13.77 -0.26
N PHE A 27 26.25 -12.85 -1.01
CA PHE A 27 26.10 -11.45 -0.61
C PHE A 27 25.43 -11.30 0.77
N LEU A 28 24.33 -12.01 1.01
CA LEU A 28 23.64 -11.98 2.30
C LEU A 28 24.48 -12.57 3.43
N GLN A 29 25.26 -13.62 3.14
CA GLN A 29 26.18 -14.20 4.11
C GLN A 29 27.33 -13.24 4.44
N ASP A 30 27.83 -12.51 3.45
CA ASP A 30 28.89 -11.53 3.63
C ASP A 30 28.43 -10.33 4.46
N LEU A 31 27.16 -9.94 4.37
CA LEU A 31 26.59 -8.89 5.21
C LEU A 31 26.70 -9.23 6.71
N TYR A 32 26.56 -10.50 7.05
CA TYR A 32 26.72 -10.98 8.42
C TYR A 32 28.18 -11.17 8.83
N SER A 33 29.03 -11.47 7.85
CA SER A 33 30.45 -11.75 8.05
C SER A 33 31.31 -10.50 8.04
N GLN A 34 30.77 -9.37 7.57
CA GLN A 34 31.46 -8.09 7.50
C GLN A 34 31.91 -7.62 8.88
N VAL A 35 33.21 -7.30 8.97
CA VAL A 35 33.84 -6.76 10.18
C VAL A 35 34.47 -5.42 9.82
N ASP A 36 33.67 -4.38 9.92
CA ASP A 36 34.16 -3.01 9.87
C ASP A 36 33.50 -2.27 11.04
N LEU A 37 34.32 -1.72 11.94
CA LEU A 37 33.83 -1.06 13.14
C LEU A 37 33.22 0.31 12.85
N GLU A 38 33.60 0.93 11.72
CA GLU A 38 33.03 2.19 11.27
C GLU A 38 31.66 1.98 10.60
N ILE A 39 31.47 0.83 9.96
CA ILE A 39 30.29 0.52 9.16
C ILE A 39 29.27 -0.34 9.94
N ASN A 40 29.73 -1.33 10.70
CA ASN A 40 28.90 -2.30 11.43
C ASN A 40 29.37 -2.47 12.89
N PRO A 41 29.14 -1.47 13.76
CA PRO A 41 29.65 -1.48 15.13
C PRO A 41 29.02 -2.57 16.02
N VAL A 42 27.85 -3.10 15.62
CA VAL A 42 27.09 -4.09 16.38
C VAL A 42 26.58 -5.18 15.46
N ARG A 43 27.02 -6.43 15.68
CA ARG A 43 26.63 -7.57 14.84
C ARG A 43 26.47 -8.86 15.62
N PHE A 44 25.69 -9.77 15.06
CA PHE A 44 25.71 -11.18 15.45
C PHE A 44 26.99 -11.85 14.92
N ARG A 45 27.61 -12.70 15.73
CA ARG A 45 28.85 -13.42 15.41
C ARG A 45 28.59 -14.89 15.05
N ASN A 46 27.64 -15.53 15.70
CA ASN A 46 27.43 -16.98 15.58
C ASN A 46 26.24 -17.32 14.68
N ILE A 47 26.20 -16.71 13.49
CA ILE A 47 25.08 -16.87 12.58
C ILE A 47 25.16 -18.20 11.84
N ILE A 48 24.01 -18.85 11.71
CA ILE A 48 23.82 -20.00 10.83
C ILE A 48 22.97 -19.53 9.66
N SER A 49 23.48 -19.69 8.45
CA SER A 49 22.71 -19.45 7.22
C SER A 49 22.42 -20.77 6.52
N ILE A 50 21.18 -20.92 6.06
CA ILE A 50 20.67 -22.10 5.37
C ILE A 50 20.06 -21.61 4.06
N TYR A 51 20.53 -22.17 2.94
CA TYR A 51 19.93 -21.96 1.64
C TYR A 51 19.38 -23.29 1.11
N ARG A 52 18.08 -23.34 0.82
CA ARG A 52 17.40 -24.54 0.33
C ARG A 52 16.22 -24.15 -0.55
N ASP A 53 16.12 -24.77 -1.72
CA ASP A 53 14.97 -24.63 -2.63
C ASP A 53 14.61 -23.17 -2.96
N GLY A 54 15.61 -22.31 -3.18
CA GLY A 54 15.40 -20.89 -3.47
C GLY A 54 15.08 -20.03 -2.25
N ILE A 55 15.18 -20.57 -1.03
CA ILE A 55 14.91 -19.86 0.22
C ILE A 55 16.20 -19.73 1.02
N PHE A 56 16.56 -18.49 1.36
CA PHE A 56 17.63 -18.16 2.29
C PHE A 56 17.08 -17.84 3.67
N GLN A 57 17.61 -18.50 4.67
CA GLN A 57 17.30 -18.27 6.08
C GLN A 57 18.59 -18.02 6.85
N ALA A 58 18.59 -17.05 7.76
CA ALA A 58 19.68 -16.83 8.70
C ALA A 58 19.16 -16.86 10.14
N TYR A 59 19.99 -17.38 11.04
CA TYR A 59 19.64 -17.59 12.44
C TYR A 59 20.76 -17.07 13.35
N ALA A 60 20.41 -16.34 14.41
CA ALA A 60 21.33 -15.93 15.48
C ALA A 60 21.00 -16.68 16.77
N PRO A 61 21.97 -16.95 17.65
CA PRO A 61 21.68 -17.52 18.96
C PRO A 61 20.81 -16.57 19.78
N GLU A 62 19.79 -17.10 20.45
CA GLU A 62 18.86 -16.32 21.25
C GLU A 62 19.58 -15.53 22.37
N LYS A 63 20.61 -16.11 22.98
CA LYS A 63 21.42 -15.42 23.99
C LYS A 63 22.11 -14.19 23.42
N GLU A 64 22.62 -14.29 22.20
CA GLU A 64 23.30 -13.20 21.52
C GLU A 64 22.29 -12.12 21.09
N TRP A 65 21.12 -12.55 20.60
CA TRP A 65 19.97 -11.67 20.35
C TRP A 65 19.59 -10.83 21.57
N ASN A 66 19.31 -11.49 22.69
CA ASN A 66 18.86 -10.81 23.90
C ASN A 66 19.95 -9.87 24.45
N PHE A 67 21.23 -10.30 24.40
CA PHE A 67 22.36 -9.46 24.79
C PHE A 67 22.49 -8.20 23.93
N LEU A 68 22.45 -8.33 22.59
CA LEU A 68 22.61 -7.19 21.70
C LEU A 68 21.42 -6.24 21.78
N GLN A 69 20.21 -6.77 21.92
CA GLN A 69 19.01 -5.97 22.18
C GLN A 69 19.18 -5.11 23.45
N GLU A 70 19.61 -5.71 24.56
CA GLU A 70 19.84 -4.98 25.81
C GLU A 70 21.01 -4.00 25.69
N TYR A 71 22.13 -4.42 25.10
CA TYR A 71 23.32 -3.59 24.92
C TYR A 71 23.03 -2.33 24.11
N VAL A 72 22.43 -2.50 22.91
CA VAL A 72 22.05 -1.37 22.04
C VAL A 72 20.96 -0.52 22.69
N GLY A 73 19.97 -1.15 23.32
CA GLY A 73 18.92 -0.43 24.02
C GLY A 73 19.46 0.44 25.15
N ASN A 74 20.43 -0.05 25.92
CA ASN A 74 21.10 0.75 26.95
C ASN A 74 21.90 1.91 26.35
N LYS A 75 22.54 1.74 25.18
CA LYS A 75 23.21 2.86 24.48
C LYS A 75 22.25 4.00 24.13
N PHE A 76 21.03 3.67 23.70
CA PHE A 76 19.98 4.66 23.49
C PHE A 76 19.49 5.30 24.79
N LEU A 77 19.30 4.51 25.86
CA LEU A 77 18.84 5.00 27.16
C LEU A 77 19.88 5.91 27.88
N GLU A 78 21.16 5.55 27.82
CA GLU A 78 22.29 6.27 28.44
C GLU A 78 22.72 7.51 27.67
N LYS A 79 22.14 7.71 26.49
CA LYS A 79 22.46 8.77 25.56
C LYS A 79 23.90 8.76 25.05
N ASP A 80 24.41 7.59 24.66
CA ASP A 80 25.79 7.44 24.19
C ASP A 80 26.00 8.22 22.87
N ARG A 81 26.72 9.35 22.97
CA ARG A 81 27.00 10.23 21.82
C ARG A 81 27.86 9.56 20.75
N SER A 82 28.84 8.76 21.15
CA SER A 82 29.74 8.10 20.21
C SER A 82 28.99 7.08 19.36
N PHE A 83 28.08 6.34 19.99
CA PHE A 83 27.20 5.40 19.31
C PHE A 83 26.27 6.10 18.31
N LEU A 84 25.61 7.19 18.71
CA LEU A 84 24.72 7.95 17.81
C LEU A 84 25.46 8.62 16.65
N ILE A 85 26.65 9.18 16.88
CA ILE A 85 27.46 9.75 15.81
C ILE A 85 27.81 8.66 14.78
N GLY A 86 28.14 7.45 15.23
CA GLY A 86 28.35 6.30 14.33
C GLY A 86 27.11 5.95 13.51
N LEU A 87 25.93 5.91 14.13
CA LEU A 87 24.66 5.65 13.42
C LEU A 87 24.32 6.75 12.41
N ASN A 88 24.47 8.03 12.77
CA ASN A 88 24.21 9.15 11.86
C ASN A 88 25.19 9.15 10.69
N HIS A 89 26.46 8.88 10.93
CA HIS A 89 27.46 8.76 9.87
C HIS A 89 27.08 7.68 8.84
N TYR A 90 26.51 6.56 9.31
CA TYR A 90 25.98 5.51 8.43
C TYR A 90 24.74 5.97 7.63
N ILE A 91 23.77 6.63 8.29
CA ILE A 91 22.54 7.11 7.62
C ILE A 91 22.86 8.14 6.54
N GLU A 92 23.80 9.03 6.82
CA GLU A 92 24.25 10.05 5.88
C GLU A 92 25.13 9.47 4.77
N PHE A 93 25.74 8.30 4.98
CA PHE A 93 26.88 7.79 4.21
C PHE A 93 26.63 7.91 2.70
N PRO A 94 27.28 8.88 2.02
CA PRO A 94 26.95 9.17 0.65
C PRO A 94 27.53 8.08 -0.24
N LYS A 95 26.65 7.39 -0.99
CA LYS A 95 26.91 6.28 -1.93
C LYS A 95 27.81 6.65 -3.12
N THR A 96 28.95 7.25 -2.84
CA THR A 96 29.75 8.03 -3.77
C THR A 96 30.60 7.10 -4.62
N GLU A 97 31.26 6.12 -4.02
CA GLU A 97 32.08 5.16 -4.77
C GLU A 97 31.22 4.20 -5.59
N LEU A 98 30.04 3.83 -5.08
CA LEU A 98 29.06 3.04 -5.81
C LEU A 98 28.55 3.82 -7.02
N LYS A 99 28.14 5.09 -6.85
CA LYS A 99 27.69 5.94 -7.96
C LYS A 99 28.79 6.11 -9.02
N LYS A 100 30.05 6.33 -8.60
CA LYS A 100 31.19 6.41 -9.52
C LYS A 100 31.40 5.09 -10.26
N LEU A 101 31.36 3.96 -9.55
CA LEU A 101 31.54 2.63 -10.11
C LEU A 101 30.44 2.30 -11.12
N LEU A 102 29.17 2.50 -10.77
CA LEU A 102 28.03 2.28 -11.66
C LEU A 102 28.12 3.14 -12.92
N LYS A 103 28.51 4.42 -12.79
CA LYS A 103 28.74 5.30 -13.94
C LYS A 103 29.87 4.78 -14.83
N SER A 104 30.96 4.29 -14.24
CA SER A 104 32.08 3.72 -15.00
C SER A 104 31.70 2.45 -15.75
N ILE A 105 30.86 1.59 -15.15
CA ILE A 105 30.35 0.37 -15.77
C ILE A 105 29.39 0.70 -16.92
N ALA A 106 28.47 1.64 -16.70
CA ALA A 106 27.46 2.02 -17.70
C ALA A 106 28.06 2.64 -18.97
N GLN A 107 29.25 3.24 -18.87
CA GLN A 107 29.96 3.87 -19.99
C GLN A 107 30.95 2.93 -20.70
N ARG A 108 31.06 1.68 -20.24
CA ARG A 108 32.07 0.72 -20.68
C ARG A 108 31.44 -0.41 -21.48
N ASP A 109 32.09 -0.82 -22.57
CA ASP A 109 31.73 -2.05 -23.28
C ASP A 109 32.32 -3.27 -22.58
N LEU A 110 31.51 -3.88 -21.71
CA LEU A 110 31.90 -5.05 -20.92
C LEU A 110 32.26 -6.28 -21.77
N ASN A 111 31.78 -6.37 -23.01
CA ASN A 111 32.08 -7.51 -23.89
C ASN A 111 33.53 -7.49 -24.38
N SER A 112 34.16 -6.31 -24.38
CA SER A 112 35.55 -6.12 -24.78
C SER A 112 36.56 -6.41 -23.66
N ASP A 113 36.08 -6.59 -22.43
CA ASP A 113 36.95 -6.77 -21.27
C ASP A 113 37.44 -8.22 -21.12
N SER A 114 38.70 -8.37 -20.71
CA SER A 114 39.19 -9.69 -20.29
C SER A 114 38.43 -10.22 -19.07
N PRO A 115 38.26 -11.55 -18.93
CA PRO A 115 37.60 -12.16 -17.77
C PRO A 115 38.17 -11.72 -16.42
N LYS A 116 39.48 -11.47 -16.34
CA LYS A 116 40.15 -10.95 -15.13
C LYS A 116 39.61 -9.57 -14.75
N ILE A 117 39.40 -8.68 -15.72
CA ILE A 117 38.93 -7.33 -15.44
C ILE A 117 37.44 -7.34 -15.05
N LEU A 118 36.64 -8.17 -15.70
CA LEU A 118 35.24 -8.39 -15.31
C LEU A 118 35.13 -8.91 -13.88
N CYS A 119 35.97 -9.89 -13.51
CA CYS A 119 36.02 -10.42 -12.15
C CYS A 119 36.39 -9.36 -11.11
N HIS A 120 37.43 -8.54 -11.36
CA HIS A 120 37.76 -7.42 -10.46
C HIS A 120 36.61 -6.41 -10.35
N THR A 121 35.92 -6.12 -11.46
CA THR A 121 34.78 -5.20 -11.48
C THR A 121 33.61 -5.76 -10.67
N LEU A 122 33.33 -7.06 -10.78
CA LEU A 122 32.29 -7.74 -10.02
C LEU A 122 32.60 -7.76 -8.52
N ILE A 123 33.85 -8.12 -8.14
CA ILE A 123 34.30 -8.09 -6.74
C ILE A 123 34.17 -6.67 -6.17
N LYS A 124 34.61 -5.66 -6.94
CA LYS A 124 34.50 -4.25 -6.52
C LYS A 124 33.04 -3.83 -6.36
N LEU A 125 32.15 -4.25 -7.26
CA LEU A 125 30.73 -3.99 -7.16
C LEU A 125 30.10 -4.64 -5.92
N HIS A 126 30.45 -5.91 -5.66
CA HIS A 126 29.99 -6.68 -4.50
C HIS A 126 30.31 -5.96 -3.18
N PHE A 127 31.60 -5.69 -2.92
CA PHE A 127 32.00 -5.05 -1.66
C PHE A 127 31.61 -3.58 -1.57
N CYS A 128 31.56 -2.86 -2.70
CA CYS A 128 31.08 -1.47 -2.69
C CYS A 128 29.58 -1.41 -2.36
N ALA A 129 28.77 -2.31 -2.92
CA ALA A 129 27.36 -2.42 -2.57
C ALA A 129 27.18 -2.87 -1.11
N LEU A 130 27.97 -3.82 -0.64
CA LEU A 130 27.94 -4.29 0.74
C LEU A 130 28.21 -3.13 1.72
N ASN A 131 29.23 -2.33 1.45
CA ASN A 131 29.69 -1.26 2.33
C ASN A 131 28.84 0.01 2.26
N GLU A 132 28.43 0.44 1.06
CA GLU A 132 27.72 1.73 0.87
C GLU A 132 26.19 1.62 0.85
N ILE A 133 25.62 0.44 0.56
CA ILE A 133 24.15 0.26 0.56
C ILE A 133 23.68 -0.34 1.88
N TYR A 134 24.30 -1.44 2.29
CA TYR A 134 23.81 -2.22 3.43
C TYR A 134 24.54 -1.85 4.70
N GLY A 135 25.88 -1.81 4.70
CA GLY A 135 26.79 -1.31 5.72
C GLY A 135 26.57 -1.76 7.18
N ILE A 136 25.40 -1.52 7.77
CA ILE A 136 24.97 -2.04 9.06
C ILE A 136 23.82 -3.04 8.89
N ASN A 137 23.78 -4.03 9.76
CA ASN A 137 22.56 -4.80 9.93
C ASN A 137 21.60 -4.02 10.84
N LEU A 138 20.47 -3.58 10.30
CA LEU A 138 19.51 -2.74 11.03
C LEU A 138 18.77 -3.49 12.14
N VAL A 139 18.70 -4.83 12.07
CA VAL A 139 17.88 -5.64 12.98
C VAL A 139 18.28 -5.42 14.45
N GLN A 140 19.58 -5.36 14.75
CA GLN A 140 20.07 -5.12 16.12
C GLN A 140 19.74 -3.71 16.61
N ILE A 141 19.76 -2.74 15.71
CA ILE A 141 19.47 -1.33 16.01
C ILE A 141 17.98 -1.15 16.28
N GLU A 142 17.13 -1.72 15.44
CA GLU A 142 15.67 -1.69 15.57
C GLU A 142 15.21 -2.36 16.88
N GLU A 143 15.76 -3.53 17.20
CA GLU A 143 15.44 -4.27 18.42
C GLU A 143 15.93 -3.55 19.67
N GLY A 144 17.15 -3.01 19.64
CA GLY A 144 17.67 -2.20 20.74
C GLY A 144 16.85 -0.92 20.96
N LEU A 145 16.46 -0.25 19.89
CA LEU A 145 15.57 0.91 19.95
C LEU A 145 14.19 0.54 20.50
N HIS A 146 13.63 -0.60 20.07
CA HIS A 146 12.39 -1.12 20.62
C HIS A 146 12.51 -1.38 22.13
N TYR A 147 13.61 -2.01 22.57
CA TYR A 147 13.90 -2.23 23.98
C TYR A 147 13.96 -0.92 24.76
N ALA A 148 14.69 0.07 24.25
CA ALA A 148 14.82 1.39 24.85
C ALA A 148 13.47 2.09 24.99
N ILE A 149 12.64 2.09 23.94
CA ILE A 149 11.28 2.65 23.96
C ILE A 149 10.41 1.90 24.98
N LYS A 150 10.47 0.57 25.03
CA LYS A 150 9.68 -0.23 25.98
C LYS A 150 10.06 0.08 27.43
N LYS A 151 11.36 0.16 27.73
CA LYS A 151 11.88 0.58 29.04
C LYS A 151 11.46 2.00 29.39
N PHE A 152 11.57 2.93 28.44
CA PHE A 152 11.10 4.31 28.58
C PHE A 152 9.60 4.38 28.92
N LEU A 153 8.77 3.58 28.25
CA LEU A 153 7.32 3.54 28.49
C LEU A 153 6.94 2.91 29.85
N GLN A 154 7.87 2.18 30.47
CA GLN A 154 7.68 1.52 31.76
C GLN A 154 8.25 2.33 32.93
N SER A 155 9.15 3.30 32.69
CA SER A 155 9.69 4.15 33.76
C SER A 155 8.80 5.37 34.00
N GLU A 156 8.46 5.66 35.27
CA GLU A 156 7.75 6.88 35.69
C GLU A 156 8.63 8.15 35.64
N GLN A 157 9.81 8.09 35.01
CA GLN A 157 10.74 9.22 34.96
C GLN A 157 10.38 10.20 33.83
N ASN A 158 10.20 11.47 34.20
CA ASN A 158 10.02 12.58 33.28
C ASN A 158 11.28 12.83 32.43
N PHE A 159 11.34 12.23 31.25
CA PHE A 159 12.22 12.70 30.18
C PHE A 159 11.37 13.51 29.19
N GLY A 160 11.67 14.80 29.05
CA GLY A 160 10.95 15.73 28.17
C GLY A 160 11.03 15.36 26.68
N THR A 161 10.27 16.08 25.85
CA THR A 161 10.24 15.97 24.37
C THR A 161 11.61 15.94 23.71
N ASP A 162 12.62 16.57 24.32
CA ASP A 162 14.00 16.60 23.84
C ASP A 162 14.65 15.20 23.80
N ALA A 163 14.22 14.27 24.65
CA ALA A 163 14.74 12.90 24.62
C ALA A 163 14.30 12.13 23.36
N PHE A 164 13.12 12.45 22.82
CA PHE A 164 12.57 11.79 21.64
C PHE A 164 13.15 12.33 20.34
N ASN A 165 13.28 13.65 20.19
CA ASN A 165 13.99 14.25 19.05
C ASN A 165 15.44 13.75 18.98
N TRP A 166 16.05 13.51 20.16
CA TRP A 166 17.40 12.98 20.26
C TRP A 166 17.50 11.47 19.94
N LEU A 167 16.53 10.65 20.36
CA LEU A 167 16.50 9.21 20.06
C LEU A 167 16.28 8.91 18.56
N LEU A 168 15.69 9.85 17.82
CA LEU A 168 15.28 9.69 16.42
C LEU A 168 16.14 10.44 15.41
N GLY A 169 17.02 11.33 15.90
CA GLY A 169 17.85 12.20 15.07
C GLY A 169 17.05 13.35 14.46
N ASP A 170 17.77 14.38 14.00
CA ASP A 170 17.16 15.53 13.33
C ASP A 170 16.72 15.14 11.90
N SER A 171 15.43 14.85 11.76
CA SER A 171 14.59 15.08 10.58
C SER A 171 14.74 14.22 9.31
N HIS A 172 15.65 13.26 9.17
CA HIS A 172 15.72 12.43 7.93
C HIS A 172 16.13 10.96 8.19
N SER A 173 15.20 10.10 8.61
CA SER A 173 15.43 8.63 8.51
C SER A 173 14.17 7.86 8.08
N ILE A 174 14.33 6.71 7.42
CA ILE A 174 13.23 5.86 6.94
C ILE A 174 12.46 5.17 8.10
N LEU A 175 12.98 5.30 9.32
CA LEU A 175 12.42 4.82 10.59
C LEU A 175 11.32 5.72 11.17
N THR A 176 11.04 6.87 10.52
CA THR A 176 10.28 7.97 11.11
C THR A 176 8.79 7.65 11.30
N ASP A 177 8.08 7.04 10.33
CA ASP A 177 6.62 6.90 10.43
C ASP A 177 6.14 5.92 11.51
N ALA A 178 6.80 4.75 11.63
CA ALA A 178 6.43 3.74 12.62
C ALA A 178 6.77 4.18 14.04
N ILE A 179 7.84 4.96 14.19
CA ILE A 179 8.25 5.47 15.48
C ILE A 179 7.48 6.74 15.84
N GLU A 180 7.20 7.64 14.90
CA GLU A 180 6.28 8.77 15.09
C GLU A 180 4.89 8.28 15.51
N LEU A 181 4.40 7.18 14.94
CA LEU A 181 3.15 6.57 15.41
C LEU A 181 3.27 6.07 16.85
N LYS A 182 4.35 5.35 17.21
CA LYS A 182 4.58 4.93 18.61
C LYS A 182 4.66 6.11 19.57
N VAL A 183 5.28 7.20 19.16
CA VAL A 183 5.42 8.45 19.94
C VAL A 183 4.07 9.16 20.09
N SER A 184 3.28 9.24 19.02
CA SER A 184 1.93 9.80 19.04
C SER A 184 1.00 8.99 19.96
N LEU A 185 1.08 7.67 19.90
CA LEU A 185 0.30 6.77 20.74
C LEU A 185 0.72 6.87 22.22
N SER A 186 2.01 6.99 22.51
CA SER A 186 2.50 7.16 23.88
C SER A 186 2.10 8.51 24.50
N GLU A 187 2.14 9.58 23.71
CA GLU A 187 1.61 10.91 24.08
C GLU A 187 0.11 10.87 24.40
N LYS A 188 -0.68 10.23 23.54
CA LYS A 188 -2.12 10.07 23.73
C LYS A 188 -2.44 9.24 24.97
N LYS A 189 -1.69 8.16 25.21
CA LYS A 189 -1.80 7.35 26.43
C LYS A 189 -1.49 8.18 27.67
N ARG A 190 -0.38 8.94 27.67
CA ARG A 190 0.03 9.81 28.79
C ARG A 190 -1.03 10.85 29.14
N LYS A 191 -1.70 11.41 28.13
CA LYS A 191 -2.82 12.34 28.29
C LYS A 191 -4.14 11.67 28.68
N GLY A 192 -4.16 10.34 28.87
CA GLY A 192 -5.36 9.56 29.21
C GLY A 192 -6.36 9.43 28.06
N LEU A 193 -5.95 9.74 26.82
CA LEU A 193 -6.83 9.77 25.65
C LEU A 193 -7.06 8.39 25.03
N ILE A 194 -6.14 7.44 25.25
CA ILE A 194 -6.24 6.05 24.78
C ILE A 194 -5.71 5.07 25.83
N THR A 195 -6.25 3.86 25.84
CA THR A 195 -5.80 2.74 26.68
C THR A 195 -4.62 1.99 26.03
N ASN A 196 -3.89 1.20 26.83
CA ASN A 196 -2.79 0.36 26.33
C ASN A 196 -3.24 -0.58 25.20
N LYS A 197 -4.45 -1.14 25.33
CA LYS A 197 -4.99 -2.10 24.38
C LYS A 197 -5.36 -1.44 23.05
N GLU A 198 -5.85 -0.20 23.09
CA GLU A 198 -6.13 0.59 21.90
C GLU A 198 -4.86 1.05 21.19
N ALA A 199 -3.82 1.46 21.94
CA ALA A 199 -2.52 1.80 21.38
C ALA A 199 -1.88 0.59 20.68
N GLU A 200 -1.91 -0.58 21.32
CA GLU A 200 -1.42 -1.83 20.77
C GLU A 200 -2.16 -2.20 19.47
N GLN A 201 -3.48 -2.07 19.46
CA GLN A 201 -4.33 -2.39 18.31
C GLN A 201 -4.11 -1.42 17.13
N ILE A 202 -3.92 -0.12 17.39
CA ILE A 202 -3.59 0.87 16.35
C ILE A 202 -2.22 0.57 15.74
N TYR A 203 -1.23 0.26 16.58
CA TYR A 203 0.11 -0.09 16.11
C TYR A 203 0.13 -1.40 15.31
N THR A 204 -0.49 -2.47 15.80
CA THR A 204 -0.55 -3.76 15.08
C THR A 204 -1.40 -3.70 13.82
N ASN A 205 -2.43 -2.85 13.74
CA ASN A 205 -3.17 -2.65 12.50
C ASN A 205 -2.33 -2.00 11.38
N GLN A 206 -1.41 -1.11 11.74
CA GLN A 206 -0.60 -0.35 10.78
C GLN A 206 0.75 -1.03 10.48
N TYR A 207 1.31 -1.74 11.46
CA TYR A 207 2.67 -2.29 11.44
C TYR A 207 2.77 -3.75 11.91
N GLY A 208 1.65 -4.48 12.00
CA GLY A 208 1.61 -5.87 12.52
C GLY A 208 2.48 -6.87 11.76
N GLY A 209 2.93 -6.55 10.54
CA GLY A 209 3.89 -7.35 9.78
C GLY A 209 5.35 -7.24 10.27
N LEU A 210 5.69 -6.25 11.09
CA LEU A 210 7.07 -6.05 11.57
C LEU A 210 7.45 -7.03 12.69
N GLU A 211 6.51 -7.44 13.55
CA GLU A 211 6.77 -8.50 14.55
C GLU A 211 6.95 -9.88 13.91
N THR A 212 6.47 -10.07 12.68
CA THR A 212 6.70 -11.29 11.90
C THR A 212 8.00 -11.26 11.07
N ALA A 213 8.69 -10.12 11.01
CA ALA A 213 9.95 -10.02 10.27
C ALA A 213 11.10 -10.76 10.97
N TYR A 214 11.09 -10.82 12.32
CA TYR A 214 12.19 -11.40 13.10
C TYR A 214 11.73 -12.15 14.36
N GLY A 215 12.43 -13.23 14.72
CA GLY A 215 12.34 -13.90 16.02
C GLY A 215 11.15 -14.85 16.26
N ASN A 216 9.98 -14.63 15.65
CA ASN A 216 8.76 -15.41 15.93
C ASN A 216 8.35 -16.40 14.83
N PHE A 217 9.26 -16.76 13.92
CA PHE A 217 8.99 -17.85 12.97
C PHE A 217 9.22 -19.20 13.66
N LYS A 218 8.26 -19.61 14.51
CA LYS A 218 8.12 -21.03 14.82
C LYS A 218 7.57 -21.69 13.56
N GLU A 219 8.27 -22.71 13.05
CA GLU A 219 7.77 -23.62 12.02
C GLU A 219 6.55 -24.38 12.58
N LYS A 220 5.41 -23.69 12.73
CA LYS A 220 4.12 -24.27 13.04
C LYS A 220 3.36 -24.34 11.73
N ASN A 221 3.27 -25.54 11.15
CA ASN A 221 2.40 -25.91 10.01
C ASN A 221 1.99 -24.73 9.12
N SER A 222 2.99 -24.14 8.46
CA SER A 222 2.97 -22.73 8.00
C SER A 222 2.04 -22.46 6.81
N ASN A 223 1.68 -23.46 6.01
CA ASN A 223 0.88 -23.23 4.81
C ASN A 223 -0.58 -22.91 5.14
N ASN A 224 -1.21 -23.65 6.05
CA ASN A 224 -2.64 -23.47 6.35
C ASN A 224 -2.94 -22.17 7.09
N GLU A 225 -2.04 -21.70 7.97
CA GLU A 225 -2.24 -20.44 8.70
C GLU A 225 -1.90 -19.22 7.85
N LYS A 226 -0.84 -19.28 7.02
CA LYS A 226 -0.53 -18.24 6.04
C LYS A 226 -1.63 -18.11 4.99
N GLU A 227 -2.16 -19.23 4.50
CA GLU A 227 -3.27 -19.24 3.55
C GLU A 227 -4.54 -18.65 4.19
N LYS A 228 -4.86 -19.04 5.43
CA LYS A 228 -6.00 -18.44 6.16
C LYS A 228 -5.82 -16.95 6.39
N GLN A 229 -4.63 -16.50 6.72
CA GLN A 229 -4.34 -15.08 6.94
C GLN A 229 -4.40 -14.30 5.62
N PHE A 230 -3.82 -14.83 4.54
CA PHE A 230 -3.92 -14.26 3.20
C PHE A 230 -5.38 -14.14 2.74
N VAL A 231 -6.18 -15.18 2.92
CA VAL A 231 -7.62 -15.16 2.59
C VAL A 231 -8.36 -14.11 3.42
N LYS A 232 -8.06 -14.01 4.72
CA LYS A 232 -8.68 -13.03 5.61
C LYS A 232 -8.35 -11.60 5.19
N ASP A 233 -7.09 -11.33 4.87
CA ASP A 233 -6.63 -10.00 4.44
C ASP A 233 -7.25 -9.65 3.08
N THR A 234 -7.21 -10.59 2.12
CA THR A 234 -7.85 -10.43 0.81
C THR A 234 -9.34 -10.13 0.92
N ASN A 235 -10.07 -10.83 1.80
CA ASN A 235 -11.50 -10.59 2.02
C ASN A 235 -11.77 -9.20 2.60
N LYS A 236 -10.94 -8.73 3.54
CA LYS A 236 -11.04 -7.38 4.10
C LYS A 236 -10.80 -6.32 3.04
N ASP A 237 -9.80 -6.53 2.19
CA ASP A 237 -9.44 -5.62 1.11
C ASP A 237 -10.51 -5.57 0.03
N LEU A 238 -11.03 -6.73 -0.40
CA LEU A 238 -12.17 -6.80 -1.31
C LEU A 238 -13.40 -6.10 -0.74
N LEU A 239 -13.74 -6.34 0.53
CA LEU A 239 -14.88 -5.68 1.18
C LEU A 239 -14.71 -4.17 1.18
N SER A 240 -13.50 -3.66 1.47
CA SER A 240 -13.18 -2.23 1.45
C SER A 240 -13.36 -1.65 0.05
N THR A 241 -12.76 -2.27 -0.98
CA THR A 241 -12.85 -1.83 -2.37
C THR A 241 -14.31 -1.83 -2.87
N PHE A 242 -15.06 -2.90 -2.64
CA PHE A 242 -16.47 -2.96 -3.06
C PHE A 242 -17.34 -1.96 -2.30
N THR A 243 -17.10 -1.74 -1.01
CA THR A 243 -17.84 -0.73 -0.23
C THR A 243 -17.60 0.67 -0.77
N ARG A 244 -16.35 1.01 -1.13
CA ARG A 244 -16.01 2.29 -1.75
C ARG A 244 -16.67 2.47 -3.11
N ILE A 245 -16.70 1.42 -3.96
CA ILE A 245 -17.42 1.44 -5.23
C ILE A 245 -18.91 1.66 -5.00
N LEU A 246 -19.52 0.93 -4.06
CA LEU A 246 -20.95 1.04 -3.78
C LEU A 246 -21.31 2.45 -3.29
N ILE A 247 -20.56 3.02 -2.33
CA ILE A 247 -20.85 4.34 -1.79
C ILE A 247 -20.50 5.43 -2.82
N GLY A 248 -19.24 5.50 -3.24
CA GLY A 248 -18.75 6.54 -4.14
C GLY A 248 -19.42 6.50 -5.50
N GLY A 249 -19.58 5.30 -6.07
CA GLY A 249 -20.22 5.09 -7.37
C GLY A 249 -21.73 5.38 -7.34
N SER A 250 -22.43 5.05 -6.24
CA SER A 250 -23.86 5.41 -6.12
C SER A 250 -24.05 6.91 -6.00
N VAL A 251 -23.22 7.59 -5.20
CA VAL A 251 -23.27 9.05 -5.07
C VAL A 251 -23.02 9.71 -6.42
N GLY A 252 -21.96 9.31 -7.13
CA GLY A 252 -21.65 9.81 -8.47
C GLY A 252 -22.78 9.61 -9.48
N GLU A 253 -23.37 8.41 -9.49
CA GLU A 253 -24.48 8.08 -10.40
C GLU A 253 -25.75 8.89 -10.10
N ILE A 254 -26.11 9.06 -8.83
CA ILE A 254 -27.26 9.87 -8.42
C ILE A 254 -27.08 11.32 -8.89
N PHE A 255 -25.90 11.89 -8.68
CA PHE A 255 -25.58 13.24 -9.16
C PHE A 255 -25.60 13.31 -10.69
N SER A 256 -25.09 12.29 -11.38
CA SER A 256 -25.08 12.21 -12.84
C SER A 256 -26.49 12.26 -13.41
N ILE A 257 -27.40 11.45 -12.88
CA ILE A 257 -28.81 11.41 -13.29
C ILE A 257 -29.46 12.77 -13.01
N PHE A 258 -29.28 13.31 -11.81
CA PHE A 258 -29.86 14.59 -11.42
C PHE A 258 -29.42 15.75 -12.33
N PHE A 259 -28.13 15.91 -12.54
CA PHE A 259 -27.59 16.98 -13.38
C PHE A 259 -27.87 16.76 -14.87
N SER A 260 -27.93 15.51 -15.33
CA SER A 260 -28.35 15.18 -16.71
C SER A 260 -29.79 15.59 -16.97
N LEU A 261 -30.70 15.34 -16.02
CA LEU A 261 -32.10 15.80 -16.10
C LEU A 261 -32.18 17.32 -16.16
N LEU A 262 -31.41 18.01 -15.31
CA LEU A 262 -31.36 19.48 -15.28
C LEU A 262 -30.80 20.06 -16.59
N ALA A 263 -29.74 19.46 -17.13
CA ALA A 263 -29.12 19.85 -18.39
C ALA A 263 -30.05 19.69 -19.60
N VAL A 264 -30.91 18.66 -19.61
CA VAL A 264 -31.89 18.48 -20.68
C VAL A 264 -33.06 19.46 -20.57
N LYS A 265 -33.54 19.75 -19.35
CA LYS A 265 -34.63 20.70 -19.12
C LYS A 265 -34.22 22.15 -19.37
N LEU A 266 -33.05 22.55 -18.88
CA LEU A 266 -32.54 23.92 -18.96
C LEU A 266 -31.47 24.03 -20.05
N LYS A 267 -31.86 24.35 -21.28
CA LYS A 267 -30.95 24.38 -22.45
C LYS A 267 -29.68 25.22 -22.24
N ALA A 268 -29.79 26.39 -21.59
CA ALA A 268 -28.65 27.26 -21.32
C ALA A 268 -27.68 26.61 -20.32
N PHE A 269 -28.20 26.15 -19.17
CA PHE A 269 -27.43 25.42 -18.16
C PHE A 269 -26.79 24.15 -18.74
N GLY A 270 -27.52 23.39 -19.55
CA GLY A 270 -27.01 22.17 -20.18
C GLY A 270 -25.87 22.40 -21.16
N LYS A 271 -25.83 23.54 -21.87
CA LYS A 271 -24.67 23.90 -22.71
C LYS A 271 -23.43 24.17 -21.87
N VAL A 272 -23.56 24.94 -20.79
CA VAL A 272 -22.45 25.26 -19.88
C VAL A 272 -21.94 24.00 -19.19
N LEU A 273 -22.84 23.20 -18.62
CA LEU A 273 -22.47 21.99 -17.91
C LEU A 273 -21.81 20.94 -18.81
N LYS A 274 -22.31 20.74 -20.04
CA LYS A 274 -21.62 19.88 -21.03
C LYS A 274 -20.22 20.40 -21.37
N GLY A 275 -20.04 21.71 -21.45
CA GLY A 275 -18.72 22.31 -21.65
C GLY A 275 -17.77 21.98 -20.51
N ILE A 276 -18.22 22.17 -19.26
CA ILE A 276 -17.42 21.84 -18.05
C ILE A 276 -17.08 20.35 -18.01
N VAL A 277 -18.08 19.47 -18.14
CA VAL A 277 -17.88 18.01 -18.16
C VAL A 277 -16.95 17.60 -19.30
N GLY A 278 -17.09 18.21 -20.48
CA GLY A 278 -16.23 17.97 -21.63
C GLY A 278 -14.76 18.28 -21.35
N ILE A 279 -14.47 19.37 -20.63
CA ILE A 279 -13.09 19.72 -20.22
C ILE A 279 -12.54 18.66 -19.26
N PHE A 280 -13.29 18.32 -18.21
CA PHE A 280 -12.84 17.33 -17.23
C PHE A 280 -12.74 15.90 -17.78
N ALA A 281 -13.52 15.55 -18.81
CA ALA A 281 -13.46 14.25 -19.46
C ALA A 281 -12.11 13.98 -20.16
N HIS A 282 -11.35 15.02 -20.50
CA HIS A 282 -10.03 14.89 -21.12
C HIS A 282 -8.90 14.91 -20.09
N ALA A 283 -9.17 15.36 -18.87
CA ALA A 283 -8.20 15.33 -17.79
C ALA A 283 -8.07 13.90 -17.26
N PRO A 284 -6.86 13.34 -17.12
CA PRO A 284 -6.66 12.09 -16.43
C PRO A 284 -7.23 12.20 -15.00
N ILE A 285 -8.16 11.33 -14.63
CA ILE A 285 -8.77 11.34 -13.28
C ILE A 285 -7.70 11.27 -12.18
N ILE A 286 -6.60 10.56 -12.45
CA ILE A 286 -5.45 10.46 -11.55
C ILE A 286 -4.83 11.81 -11.20
N ALA A 287 -4.87 12.79 -12.10
CA ALA A 287 -4.32 14.12 -11.89
C ALA A 287 -5.16 14.96 -10.90
N LEU A 288 -6.40 14.56 -10.63
CA LEU A 288 -7.28 15.23 -9.67
C LEU A 288 -7.09 14.71 -8.24
N ILE A 289 -6.42 13.56 -8.05
CA ILE A 289 -6.27 12.93 -6.73
C ILE A 289 -5.57 13.85 -5.71
N PRO A 290 -4.44 14.53 -6.01
CA PRO A 290 -3.80 15.43 -5.04
C PRO A 290 -4.70 16.60 -4.62
N LEU A 291 -5.48 17.15 -5.57
CA LEU A 291 -6.43 18.22 -5.29
C LEU A 291 -7.56 17.72 -4.39
N VAL A 292 -8.08 16.52 -4.67
CA VAL A 292 -9.12 15.89 -3.86
C VAL A 292 -8.63 15.67 -2.43
N ILE A 293 -7.42 15.14 -2.24
CA ILE A 293 -6.79 14.95 -0.93
C ILE A 293 -6.67 16.27 -0.15
N LEU A 294 -6.38 17.38 -0.84
CA LEU A 294 -6.22 18.69 -0.20
C LEU A 294 -7.53 19.25 0.37
N ILE A 295 -8.67 18.95 -0.26
CA ILE A 295 -9.97 19.53 0.10
C ILE A 295 -10.81 18.63 1.00
N THR A 296 -10.42 17.38 1.19
CA THR A 296 -11.09 16.39 2.04
C THR A 296 -10.38 16.25 3.39
N PRO A 297 -11.11 15.90 4.46
CA PRO A 297 -10.54 15.79 5.81
C PRO A 297 -9.68 14.54 6.01
N ASP A 298 -9.94 13.47 5.26
CA ASP A 298 -9.30 12.17 5.43
C ASP A 298 -9.18 11.39 4.10
N THR A 299 -8.36 10.34 4.11
CA THR A 299 -8.08 9.49 2.96
C THR A 299 -9.32 8.78 2.42
N GLU A 300 -10.22 8.27 3.27
CA GLU A 300 -11.42 7.57 2.81
C GLU A 300 -12.35 8.53 2.09
N SER A 301 -12.57 9.72 2.67
CA SER A 301 -13.34 10.79 2.03
C SER A 301 -12.76 11.18 0.67
N SER A 302 -11.42 11.19 0.55
CA SER A 302 -10.71 11.45 -0.71
C SER A 302 -11.00 10.40 -1.76
N ILE A 303 -10.89 9.12 -1.39
CA ILE A 303 -11.14 7.99 -2.29
C ILE A 303 -12.60 7.97 -2.73
N LEU A 304 -13.54 8.18 -1.81
CA LEU A 304 -14.97 8.23 -2.13
C LEU A 304 -15.30 9.38 -3.08
N LEU A 305 -14.74 10.57 -2.85
CA LEU A 305 -14.99 11.74 -3.69
C LEU A 305 -14.45 11.55 -5.11
N ILE A 306 -13.23 11.01 -5.29
CA ILE A 306 -12.69 10.79 -6.63
C ILE A 306 -13.47 9.70 -7.39
N ILE A 307 -13.94 8.65 -6.69
CA ILE A 307 -14.83 7.64 -7.28
C ILE A 307 -16.15 8.29 -7.71
N SER A 308 -16.74 9.16 -6.88
CA SER A 308 -17.97 9.88 -7.23
C SER A 308 -17.80 10.79 -8.43
N ILE A 309 -16.68 11.53 -8.51
CA ILE A 309 -16.36 12.38 -9.68
C ILE A 309 -16.22 11.52 -10.94
N SER A 310 -15.49 10.41 -10.85
CA SER A 310 -15.28 9.48 -11.95
C SER A 310 -16.60 8.89 -12.45
N SER A 311 -17.41 8.34 -11.54
CA SER A 311 -18.74 7.81 -11.84
C SER A 311 -19.63 8.87 -12.49
N PHE A 312 -19.64 10.09 -11.95
CA PHE A 312 -20.39 11.21 -12.51
C PHE A 312 -20.00 11.51 -13.96
N LEU A 313 -18.70 11.69 -14.21
CA LEU A 313 -18.20 12.01 -15.55
C LEU A 313 -18.42 10.85 -16.53
N GLY A 314 -18.24 9.60 -16.06
CA GLY A 314 -18.38 8.39 -16.87
C GLY A 314 -19.81 8.10 -17.33
N THR A 315 -20.83 8.51 -16.57
CA THR A 315 -22.24 8.22 -16.94
C THR A 315 -23.02 9.43 -17.45
N PHE A 316 -22.51 10.65 -17.31
CA PHE A 316 -23.23 11.87 -17.65
C PHE A 316 -23.75 11.91 -19.10
N ASP A 317 -22.90 11.62 -20.08
CA ASP A 317 -23.30 11.68 -21.49
C ASP A 317 -24.29 10.58 -21.86
N TYR A 318 -24.11 9.38 -21.30
CA TYR A 318 -25.06 8.28 -21.44
C TYR A 318 -26.44 8.69 -20.88
N ASN A 319 -26.49 9.20 -19.65
CA ASN A 319 -27.71 9.64 -18.99
C ASN A 319 -28.42 10.76 -19.79
N ILE A 320 -27.69 11.76 -20.29
CA ILE A 320 -28.27 12.77 -21.18
C ILE A 320 -28.89 12.15 -22.44
N SER A 321 -28.21 11.19 -23.07
CA SER A 321 -28.71 10.54 -24.29
C SER A 321 -30.05 9.82 -24.05
N ILE A 322 -30.15 9.10 -22.94
CA ILE A 322 -31.35 8.36 -22.53
C ILE A 322 -32.48 9.32 -22.18
N ILE A 323 -32.20 10.35 -21.37
CA ILE A 323 -33.21 11.35 -20.97
C ILE A 323 -33.75 12.07 -22.21
N ARG A 324 -32.89 12.44 -23.18
CA ARG A 324 -33.34 13.03 -24.44
C ARG A 324 -34.21 12.08 -25.25
N LYS A 325 -33.83 10.80 -25.34
CA LYS A 325 -34.63 9.75 -26.00
C LYS A 325 -36.00 9.59 -25.34
N ILE A 326 -36.08 9.59 -24.01
CA ILE A 326 -37.36 9.54 -23.29
C ILE A 326 -38.20 10.79 -23.58
N SER A 327 -37.58 11.96 -23.53
CA SER A 327 -38.27 13.23 -23.74
C SER A 327 -38.84 13.38 -25.16
N SER A 328 -38.22 12.79 -26.17
CA SER A 328 -38.75 12.79 -27.54
C SER A 328 -39.92 11.83 -27.66
N TRP A 329 -39.83 10.61 -27.10
CA TRP A 329 -40.92 9.63 -27.12
C TRP A 329 -42.18 10.10 -26.37
N ASN A 330 -42.01 10.71 -25.18
CA ASN A 330 -43.13 11.22 -24.39
C ASN A 330 -43.89 12.36 -25.08
N LYS A 331 -43.20 13.20 -25.86
CA LYS A 331 -43.88 14.25 -26.64
C LYS A 331 -44.89 13.69 -27.64
N TYR A 332 -44.62 12.53 -28.23
CA TYR A 332 -45.53 11.90 -29.17
C TYR A 332 -46.70 11.19 -28.46
N TYR A 333 -46.42 10.42 -27.41
CA TYR A 333 -47.46 9.66 -26.68
C TYR A 333 -48.38 10.52 -25.81
N ILE A 334 -47.84 11.49 -25.07
CA ILE A 334 -48.64 12.37 -24.19
C ILE A 334 -49.51 13.30 -25.04
N ALA A 335 -49.02 13.78 -26.19
CA ALA A 335 -49.84 14.58 -27.12
C ALA A 335 -51.04 13.81 -27.70
N LEU A 336 -50.99 12.47 -27.75
CA LEU A 336 -52.07 11.63 -28.27
C LEU A 336 -53.10 11.21 -27.21
N PHE A 337 -52.71 11.06 -25.93
CA PHE A 337 -53.55 10.37 -24.94
C PHE A 337 -53.79 11.12 -23.61
N TYR A 338 -53.03 12.16 -23.26
CA TYR A 338 -53.13 12.83 -21.95
C TYR A 338 -53.06 14.36 -22.02
N LYS A 339 -53.79 15.06 -21.12
CA LYS A 339 -53.49 16.48 -20.83
C LYS A 339 -52.08 16.55 -20.23
N ARG A 340 -51.26 17.45 -20.78
CA ARG A 340 -49.84 17.57 -20.44
C ARG A 340 -49.64 18.26 -19.09
N ASN A 341 -49.18 17.51 -18.10
CA ASN A 341 -48.94 17.98 -16.74
C ASN A 341 -47.53 17.51 -16.28
N ILE A 342 -46.94 18.15 -15.28
CA ILE A 342 -45.64 17.70 -14.72
C ILE A 342 -45.72 16.24 -14.21
N ILE A 343 -46.89 15.87 -13.68
CA ILE A 343 -47.17 14.54 -13.12
C ILE A 343 -47.25 13.49 -14.23
N SER A 344 -47.91 13.79 -15.36
CA SER A 344 -48.00 12.86 -16.49
C SER A 344 -46.63 12.61 -17.14
N ASP A 345 -45.78 13.64 -17.21
CA ASP A 345 -44.40 13.49 -17.69
C ASP A 345 -43.58 12.56 -16.77
N PHE A 346 -43.73 12.68 -15.44
CA PHE A 346 -43.02 11.83 -14.49
C PHE A 346 -43.50 10.38 -14.49
N VAL A 347 -44.82 10.15 -14.49
CA VAL A 347 -45.43 8.80 -14.48
C VAL A 347 -45.03 7.98 -15.71
N VAL A 348 -44.93 8.61 -16.87
CA VAL A 348 -44.52 7.91 -18.11
C VAL A 348 -42.99 7.78 -18.22
N SER A 349 -42.22 8.77 -17.73
CA SER A 349 -40.75 8.76 -17.85
C SER A 349 -40.05 7.78 -16.90
N ILE A 350 -40.51 7.64 -15.65
CA ILE A 350 -39.82 6.84 -14.62
C ILE A 350 -39.69 5.35 -15.02
N PRO A 351 -40.77 4.65 -15.43
CA PRO A 351 -40.67 3.23 -15.80
C PRO A 351 -39.78 3.01 -17.01
N TYR A 352 -39.74 3.98 -17.93
CA TYR A 352 -38.91 3.90 -19.12
C TYR A 352 -37.44 4.16 -18.79
N PHE A 353 -37.13 5.09 -17.88
CA PHE A 353 -35.76 5.32 -17.41
C PHE A 353 -35.22 4.10 -16.65
N LEU A 354 -36.06 3.46 -15.83
CA LEU A 354 -35.70 2.25 -15.08
C LEU A 354 -35.19 1.11 -15.97
N HIS A 355 -35.63 1.05 -17.23
CA HIS A 355 -35.15 0.07 -18.20
C HIS A 355 -33.68 0.28 -18.62
N TYR A 356 -33.23 1.54 -18.67
CA TYR A 356 -31.86 1.88 -19.07
C TYR A 356 -30.91 2.02 -17.88
N LEU A 357 -31.46 2.04 -16.65
CA LEU A 357 -30.72 2.19 -15.42
C LEU A 357 -29.65 1.09 -15.23
N PRO A 358 -29.89 -0.21 -15.50
CA PRO A 358 -28.84 -1.23 -15.37
C PRO A 358 -27.61 -0.95 -16.25
N THR A 359 -27.82 -0.43 -17.46
CA THR A 359 -26.72 -0.06 -18.35
C THR A 359 -25.96 1.17 -17.82
N SER A 360 -26.65 2.15 -17.24
CA SER A 360 -26.00 3.29 -16.58
C SER A 360 -25.15 2.84 -15.38
N ILE A 361 -25.72 1.96 -14.55
CA ILE A 361 -25.02 1.35 -13.42
C ILE A 361 -23.78 0.58 -13.88
N SER A 362 -23.84 -0.13 -15.01
CA SER A 362 -22.69 -0.84 -15.59
C SER A 362 -21.56 0.14 -15.99
N TYR A 363 -21.89 1.28 -16.60
CA TYR A 363 -20.92 2.35 -16.87
C TYR A 363 -20.35 2.96 -15.58
N SER A 364 -21.20 3.24 -14.60
CA SER A 364 -20.79 3.77 -13.28
C SER A 364 -19.83 2.80 -12.58
N PHE A 365 -20.15 1.51 -12.57
CA PHE A 365 -19.32 0.47 -11.99
C PHE A 365 -17.97 0.39 -12.70
N SER A 366 -17.94 0.37 -14.03
CA SER A 366 -16.70 0.30 -14.81
C SER A 366 -15.77 1.49 -14.54
N SER A 367 -16.32 2.71 -14.51
CA SER A 367 -15.56 3.93 -14.19
C SER A 367 -15.07 3.94 -12.74
N SER A 368 -15.93 3.50 -11.81
CA SER A 368 -15.59 3.40 -10.38
C SER A 368 -14.50 2.35 -10.13
N TRP A 369 -14.55 1.21 -10.82
CA TRP A 369 -13.60 0.11 -10.70
C TRP A 369 -12.18 0.53 -11.05
N THR A 370 -11.99 1.18 -12.20
CA THR A 370 -10.66 1.65 -12.63
C THR A 370 -10.12 2.74 -11.71
N THR A 371 -11.02 3.61 -11.22
CA THR A 371 -10.65 4.75 -10.37
C THR A 371 -10.33 4.31 -8.95
N VAL A 372 -11.11 3.39 -8.35
CA VAL A 372 -10.85 2.91 -6.98
C VAL A 372 -9.50 2.22 -6.89
N VAL A 373 -9.16 1.37 -7.85
CA VAL A 373 -7.85 0.68 -7.87
C VAL A 373 -6.72 1.71 -7.92
N THR A 374 -6.87 2.74 -8.76
CA THR A 374 -5.87 3.82 -8.90
C THR A 374 -5.76 4.66 -7.61
N ALA A 375 -6.89 5.00 -6.98
CA ALA A 375 -6.93 5.79 -5.76
C ALA A 375 -6.32 5.02 -4.57
N GLU A 376 -6.60 3.71 -4.51
CA GLU A 376 -6.04 2.80 -3.50
C GLU A 376 -4.53 2.63 -3.65
N VAL A 377 -4.01 2.56 -4.89
CA VAL A 377 -2.56 2.52 -5.16
C VAL A 377 -1.85 3.78 -4.64
N LEU A 378 -2.46 4.94 -4.83
CA LEU A 378 -1.80 6.23 -4.54
C LEU A 378 -1.92 6.66 -3.08
N SER A 379 -3.02 6.31 -2.40
CA SER A 379 -3.34 6.87 -1.09
C SER A 379 -4.03 5.91 -0.14
N GLY A 380 -4.43 4.72 -0.61
CA GLY A 380 -5.17 3.77 0.20
C GLY A 380 -4.34 3.20 1.35
N THR A 381 -5.02 2.84 2.43
CA THR A 381 -4.46 2.04 3.54
C THR A 381 -5.00 0.60 3.56
N THR A 382 -6.01 0.33 2.75
CA THR A 382 -6.69 -0.95 2.55
C THR A 382 -7.19 -1.03 1.11
N GLY A 383 -7.54 -2.22 0.65
CA GLY A 383 -8.09 -2.45 -0.68
C GLY A 383 -7.14 -3.21 -1.60
N VAL A 384 -7.69 -3.78 -2.67
CA VAL A 384 -6.92 -4.62 -3.59
C VAL A 384 -5.86 -3.83 -4.35
N GLY A 385 -6.11 -2.55 -4.65
CA GLY A 385 -5.11 -1.67 -5.26
C GLY A 385 -3.96 -1.33 -4.31
N PHE A 386 -4.26 -1.11 -3.03
CA PHE A 386 -3.25 -0.90 -2.00
C PHE A 386 -2.35 -2.13 -1.85
N ARG A 387 -2.93 -3.33 -1.78
CA ARG A 387 -2.16 -4.58 -1.66
C ARG A 387 -1.33 -4.91 -2.89
N LEU A 388 -1.83 -4.60 -4.08
CA LEU A 388 -1.04 -4.68 -5.30
C LEU A 388 0.20 -3.80 -5.20
N TRP A 389 0.01 -2.52 -4.83
CA TRP A 389 1.11 -1.55 -4.68
C TRP A 389 2.09 -1.93 -3.58
N GLN A 390 1.59 -2.40 -2.43
CA GLN A 390 2.40 -2.89 -1.33
C GLN A 390 3.27 -4.08 -1.77
N SER A 391 2.68 -5.07 -2.44
CA SER A 391 3.40 -6.26 -2.92
C SER A 391 4.50 -5.87 -3.91
N PHE A 392 4.21 -4.93 -4.82
CA PHE A 392 5.20 -4.36 -5.72
C PHE A 392 6.33 -3.65 -4.97
N SER A 393 5.99 -2.82 -3.98
CA SER A 393 6.94 -2.00 -3.22
C SER A 393 7.93 -2.84 -2.40
N ILE A 394 7.50 -4.02 -1.93
CA ILE A 394 8.36 -4.99 -1.22
C ILE A 394 9.00 -6.03 -2.15
N LEU A 395 8.82 -5.90 -3.47
CA LEU A 395 9.32 -6.84 -4.50
C LEU A 395 8.75 -8.27 -4.40
N ASP A 396 7.58 -8.46 -3.80
CA ASP A 396 6.85 -9.73 -3.81
C ASP A 396 6.02 -9.84 -5.11
N PHE A 397 6.71 -10.13 -6.21
CA PHE A 397 6.08 -10.28 -7.52
C PHE A 397 5.04 -11.41 -7.59
N PRO A 398 5.23 -12.59 -6.98
CA PRO A 398 4.18 -13.62 -6.93
C PRO A 398 2.88 -13.09 -6.31
N GLN A 399 2.95 -12.44 -5.14
CA GLN A 399 1.76 -11.88 -4.49
C GLN A 399 1.15 -10.73 -5.30
N MET A 400 1.98 -9.89 -5.92
CA MET A 400 1.53 -8.85 -6.84
C MET A 400 0.70 -9.42 -8.01
N ILE A 401 1.17 -10.50 -8.64
CA ILE A 401 0.45 -11.18 -9.74
C ILE A 401 -0.89 -11.74 -9.26
N VAL A 402 -0.94 -12.31 -8.05
CA VAL A 402 -2.20 -12.79 -7.46
C VAL A 402 -3.20 -11.64 -7.30
N TYR A 403 -2.79 -10.50 -6.74
CA TYR A 403 -3.68 -9.33 -6.63
C TYR A 403 -4.08 -8.76 -7.99
N LEU A 404 -3.20 -8.81 -9.00
CA LEU A 404 -3.55 -8.42 -10.36
C LEU A 404 -4.65 -9.32 -10.95
N ILE A 405 -4.55 -10.65 -10.76
CA ILE A 405 -5.58 -11.60 -11.19
C ILE A 405 -6.89 -11.37 -10.43
N ILE A 406 -6.83 -11.12 -9.11
CA ILE A 406 -8.01 -10.79 -8.29
C ILE A 406 -8.69 -9.53 -8.82
N ILE A 407 -7.93 -8.48 -9.13
CA ILE A 407 -8.48 -7.23 -9.69
C ILE A 407 -9.18 -7.50 -11.03
N ILE A 408 -8.55 -8.23 -11.94
CA ILE A 408 -9.16 -8.55 -13.25
C ILE A 408 -10.42 -9.39 -13.06
N GLY A 409 -10.33 -10.45 -12.25
CA GLY A 409 -11.43 -11.39 -12.01
C GLY A 409 -12.63 -10.74 -11.32
N CYS A 410 -12.40 -10.00 -10.24
CA CYS A 410 -13.47 -9.31 -9.51
C CYS A 410 -14.12 -8.21 -10.35
N GLY A 411 -13.36 -7.50 -11.18
CA GLY A 411 -13.90 -6.51 -12.11
C GLY A 411 -14.87 -7.13 -13.12
N GLU A 412 -14.47 -8.23 -13.77
CA GLU A 412 -15.33 -8.93 -14.73
C GLU A 412 -16.54 -9.59 -14.07
N ILE A 413 -16.38 -10.19 -12.89
CA ILE A 413 -17.50 -10.79 -12.14
C ILE A 413 -18.51 -9.70 -11.75
N GLY A 414 -18.04 -8.55 -11.25
CA GLY A 414 -18.90 -7.43 -10.89
C GLY A 414 -19.68 -6.88 -12.10
N ARG A 415 -19.00 -6.71 -13.24
CA ARG A 415 -19.65 -6.29 -14.50
C ARG A 415 -20.70 -7.30 -14.96
N ALA A 416 -20.35 -8.59 -14.99
CA ALA A 416 -21.26 -9.66 -15.41
C ALA A 416 -22.49 -9.78 -14.50
N PHE A 417 -22.32 -9.55 -13.19
CA PHE A 417 -23.43 -9.53 -12.22
C PHE A 417 -24.42 -8.40 -12.54
N ILE A 418 -23.93 -7.19 -12.81
CA ILE A 418 -24.77 -6.03 -13.18
C ILE A 418 -25.51 -6.29 -14.51
N ASP A 419 -24.80 -6.82 -15.50
CA ASP A 419 -25.39 -7.14 -16.81
C ASP A 419 -26.49 -8.22 -16.70
N SER A 420 -26.31 -9.19 -15.81
CA SER A 420 -27.32 -10.24 -15.51
C SER A 420 -28.58 -9.67 -14.87
N ILE A 421 -28.43 -8.73 -13.93
CA ILE A 421 -29.57 -7.97 -13.37
C ILE A 421 -30.28 -7.21 -14.50
N GLY A 422 -29.52 -6.57 -15.39
CA GLY A 422 -30.07 -5.88 -16.55
C GLY A 422 -30.88 -6.79 -17.46
N TYR A 423 -30.42 -8.03 -17.70
CA TYR A 423 -31.16 -9.03 -18.47
C TYR A 423 -32.47 -9.44 -17.79
N LEU A 424 -32.46 -9.65 -16.47
CA LEU A 424 -33.67 -9.98 -15.70
C LEU A 424 -34.71 -8.85 -15.75
N VAL A 425 -34.27 -7.60 -15.59
CA VAL A 425 -35.13 -6.41 -15.70
C VAL A 425 -35.77 -6.33 -17.10
N LYS A 426 -35.02 -6.68 -18.16
CA LYS A 426 -35.57 -6.76 -19.52
C LYS A 426 -36.60 -7.89 -19.68
N LYS A 427 -36.32 -9.07 -19.11
CA LYS A 427 -37.17 -10.25 -19.22
C LYS A 427 -38.52 -10.09 -18.50
N LEU A 428 -38.53 -9.47 -17.31
CA LEU A 428 -39.74 -9.22 -16.51
C LEU A 428 -40.77 -8.30 -17.19
N LYS A 429 -40.41 -7.63 -18.29
CA LYS A 429 -41.30 -6.76 -19.07
C LYS A 429 -41.87 -7.44 -20.33
N ASN A 430 -41.28 -8.56 -20.76
CA ASN A 430 -41.77 -9.35 -21.89
C ASN A 430 -42.81 -10.41 -21.47
N VAL A 431 -43.18 -10.44 -20.18
CA VAL A 431 -44.33 -11.13 -19.59
C VAL A 431 -45.30 -10.05 -19.15
#